data_AF-A0A517ZN97-F1
#
_entry.id   AF-A0A517ZN97-F1
#
_cell.length_a   1.000
_cell.length_b   1.000
_cell.length_c   1.000
_cell.angle_alpha   90.00
_cell.angle_beta   90.00
_cell.angle_gamma   90.00
#
_symmetry.space_group_name_H-M   'P 1'
#
loop_
_entity.id
_entity.type
_entity.pdbx_description
1 polymer ?
#
loop_
_entity_poly.entity_id
_entity_poly.type
_entity_poly.pdbx_seq_one_letter_code
_entity_poly.pdbx_strand_id
1 'polypeptide(L)'
;MANPVSKLLEIPRHWPPYPATGIVALLAMLISLAPGLTSVHLAGAEDAPEGLPELSSVQDKTRGIGDDERDAYFQLLDYVAAGDYKQQQAVAEKNLANFEQQFYDNQKLALDKDPNGPRYRFSLYADMLKNPQAYRGQLVPLQGHVRRVEEMPIIDGDVDLGVAFQAYLFTEDSRTHPYIIVCREVPPGMPRGGDVLEEVAVTGYFFKLYAYDAQDAVRIAPLLIAQRIEWFPRQEPAPVISPFWGSVVATVALLILIAFLWRISAKDRRIRQERLRKMTDDATPFSPPES
;
A
#
# COMPACT_ATOMS: atom_id res chain seq x y z
N MET A 1 22.38 -37.16 33.31
CA MET A 1 22.10 -35.71 33.35
C MET A 1 22.20 -35.20 31.93
N ALA A 2 21.06 -34.98 31.28
CA ALA A 2 20.95 -34.61 29.87
C ALA A 2 20.08 -33.35 29.77
N ASN A 3 20.57 -32.39 28.98
CA ASN A 3 20.07 -31.03 28.83
C ASN A 3 18.82 -31.00 27.91
N PRO A 4 17.70 -30.33 28.26
CA PRO A 4 16.46 -30.41 27.48
C PRO A 4 16.16 -29.09 26.74
N VAL A 5 16.72 -28.87 25.55
CA VAL A 5 16.19 -27.87 24.60
C VAL A 5 16.47 -28.31 23.15
N SER A 6 15.62 -29.21 22.62
CA SER A 6 15.59 -29.53 21.19
C SER A 6 14.20 -30.02 20.77
N LYS A 7 13.18 -29.24 21.12
CA LYS A 7 11.80 -29.52 20.74
C LYS A 7 11.05 -28.22 20.62
N LEU A 8 10.98 -27.66 19.42
CA LEU A 8 9.92 -26.78 18.92
C LEU A 8 10.21 -26.44 17.45
N LEU A 9 9.18 -26.59 16.61
CA LEU A 9 9.11 -26.36 15.16
C LEU A 9 9.37 -27.56 14.24
N GLU A 10 8.73 -28.69 14.53
CA GLU A 10 8.19 -29.54 13.45
C GLU A 10 6.73 -29.12 13.20
N ILE A 11 6.45 -28.53 12.04
CA ILE A 11 5.09 -28.23 11.56
C ILE A 11 4.68 -29.34 10.56
N PRO A 12 3.48 -29.96 10.66
CA PRO A 12 3.16 -31.15 9.89
C PRO A 12 2.81 -30.88 8.41
N ARG A 13 3.37 -31.69 7.51
CA ARG A 13 3.12 -31.70 6.04
C ARG A 13 1.84 -32.43 5.61
N HIS A 14 0.70 -32.17 6.25
CA HIS A 14 -0.59 -32.70 5.77
C HIS A 14 -1.79 -31.99 6.42
N TRP A 15 -2.67 -31.40 5.61
CA TRP A 15 -4.02 -31.01 6.03
C TRP A 15 -5.04 -31.58 5.01
N PRO A 16 -6.25 -31.97 5.45
CA PRO A 16 -7.18 -32.80 4.69
C PRO A 16 -8.02 -31.97 3.69
N PRO A 17 -8.74 -32.64 2.75
CA PRO A 17 -9.55 -31.94 1.76
C PRO A 17 -10.86 -31.45 2.40
N TYR A 18 -11.17 -30.17 2.27
CA TYR A 18 -12.49 -29.62 2.57
C TYR A 18 -13.16 -29.06 1.30
N PRO A 19 -14.50 -29.12 1.24
CA PRO A 19 -15.24 -29.25 -0.01
C PRO A 19 -15.48 -27.92 -0.70
N ALA A 20 -15.58 -28.01 -2.03
CA ALA A 20 -16.07 -26.96 -2.90
C ALA A 20 -17.51 -26.55 -2.53
N THR A 21 -17.70 -25.28 -2.21
CA THR A 21 -18.99 -24.60 -2.34
C THR A 21 -18.75 -23.18 -2.85
N GLY A 22 -19.60 -22.79 -3.80
CA GLY A 22 -19.38 -21.72 -4.77
C GLY A 22 -19.18 -20.33 -4.16
N ILE A 23 -18.22 -19.61 -4.75
CA ILE A 23 -18.35 -18.29 -5.40
C ILE A 23 -17.05 -18.11 -6.22
N VAL A 24 -16.90 -18.85 -7.33
CA VAL A 24 -15.75 -18.69 -8.27
C VAL A 24 -16.23 -18.52 -9.73
N ALA A 25 -17.54 -18.50 -9.98
CA ALA A 25 -18.09 -18.60 -11.34
C ALA A 25 -18.29 -17.27 -12.09
N LEU A 26 -17.47 -16.23 -11.87
CA LEU A 26 -17.62 -14.97 -12.65
C LEU A 26 -16.33 -14.27 -13.10
N LEU A 27 -15.16 -14.89 -12.93
CA LEU A 27 -13.90 -14.39 -13.51
C LEU A 27 -13.16 -15.42 -14.40
N ALA A 28 -13.73 -16.61 -14.61
CA ALA A 28 -13.10 -17.69 -15.37
C ALA A 28 -13.72 -17.93 -16.78
N MET A 29 -14.51 -17.00 -17.31
CA MET A 29 -15.23 -17.19 -18.57
C MET A 29 -14.98 -16.08 -19.60
N LEU A 30 -13.72 -15.69 -19.81
CA LEU A 30 -13.28 -14.90 -20.96
C LEU A 30 -11.86 -15.27 -21.46
N ILE A 31 -11.40 -16.50 -21.19
CA ILE A 31 -10.16 -17.04 -21.77
C ILE A 31 -10.52 -18.32 -22.53
N SER A 32 -11.20 -18.17 -23.66
CA SER A 32 -11.21 -19.18 -24.71
C SER A 32 -11.76 -18.58 -26.00
N LEU A 33 -10.88 -17.98 -26.80
CA LEU A 33 -10.84 -18.11 -28.27
C LEU A 33 -9.73 -17.19 -28.83
N ALA A 34 -8.55 -17.77 -29.09
CA ALA A 34 -7.66 -17.42 -30.23
C ALA A 34 -6.30 -18.12 -30.05
N PRO A 35 -6.03 -19.26 -30.71
CA PRO A 35 -4.67 -19.73 -30.90
C PRO A 35 -4.09 -18.96 -32.10
N GLY A 36 -3.15 -18.05 -31.85
CA GLY A 36 -2.55 -17.24 -32.91
C GLY A 36 -1.80 -16.04 -32.38
N LEU A 37 -0.82 -16.25 -31.51
CA LEU A 37 0.17 -15.22 -31.18
C LEU A 37 1.48 -15.61 -31.85
N THR A 38 1.65 -15.05 -33.04
CA THR A 38 2.95 -14.79 -33.65
C THR A 38 3.85 -14.12 -32.61
N SER A 39 5.10 -14.59 -32.52
CA SER A 39 6.15 -14.05 -31.66
C SER A 39 6.17 -12.52 -31.71
N VAL A 40 5.76 -11.90 -30.61
CA VAL A 40 6.03 -10.48 -30.36
C VAL A 40 7.53 -10.35 -30.23
N HIS A 41 8.17 -9.72 -31.21
CA HIS A 41 9.58 -9.38 -31.15
C HIS A 41 9.71 -8.31 -30.05
N LEU A 42 10.21 -8.72 -28.88
CA LEU A 42 10.45 -7.84 -27.74
C LEU A 42 11.54 -6.83 -28.12
N ALA A 43 11.13 -5.64 -28.54
CA ALA A 43 11.99 -4.48 -28.62
C ALA A 43 12.46 -4.15 -27.18
N GLY A 44 13.60 -4.70 -26.79
CA GLY A 44 14.17 -4.59 -25.45
C GLY A 44 15.07 -5.76 -25.04
N ALA A 45 15.07 -6.88 -25.76
CA ALA A 45 15.94 -8.02 -25.47
C ALA A 45 17.38 -7.88 -26.02
N GLU A 46 17.65 -6.95 -26.93
CA GLU A 46 18.97 -6.82 -27.57
C GLU A 46 20.02 -6.04 -26.74
N ASP A 47 19.60 -5.31 -25.70
CA ASP A 47 20.48 -4.44 -24.89
C ASP A 47 20.35 -4.73 -23.38
N ALA A 48 20.32 -6.00 -22.97
CA ALA A 48 20.45 -6.31 -21.55
C ALA A 48 21.79 -5.74 -21.04
N PRO A 49 21.79 -4.90 -19.99
CA PRO A 49 23.03 -4.26 -19.54
C PRO A 49 24.05 -5.32 -19.13
N GLU A 50 25.30 -5.08 -19.52
CA GLU A 50 26.40 -6.02 -19.28
C GLU A 50 26.48 -6.37 -17.78
N GLY A 51 26.45 -7.67 -17.47
CA GLY A 51 26.52 -8.18 -16.10
C GLY A 51 25.17 -8.33 -15.38
N LEU A 52 24.03 -8.02 -16.03
CA LEU A 52 22.72 -8.36 -15.46
C LEU A 52 22.57 -9.90 -15.36
N PRO A 53 22.14 -10.45 -14.22
CA PRO A 53 21.94 -11.89 -14.08
C PRO A 53 20.83 -12.41 -14.98
N GLU A 54 20.94 -13.68 -15.37
CA GLU A 54 19.89 -14.35 -16.13
C GLU A 54 18.66 -14.59 -15.24
N LEU A 55 17.50 -14.12 -15.68
CA LEU A 55 16.24 -14.21 -14.93
C LEU A 55 15.26 -15.23 -15.52
N SER A 56 15.74 -16.14 -16.39
CA SER A 56 14.89 -17.09 -17.12
C SER A 56 14.23 -18.14 -16.22
N SER A 57 14.85 -18.47 -15.07
CA SER A 57 14.31 -19.42 -14.08
C SER A 57 13.26 -18.81 -13.14
N VAL A 58 13.09 -17.49 -13.16
CA VAL A 58 12.23 -16.76 -12.21
C VAL A 58 10.75 -16.98 -12.55
N GLN A 59 9.96 -17.36 -11.53
CA GLN A 59 8.57 -17.74 -11.71
C GLN A 59 7.60 -16.72 -11.12
N ASP A 60 6.61 -16.31 -11.90
CA ASP A 60 5.56 -15.40 -11.46
C ASP A 60 4.51 -16.07 -10.56
N LYS A 61 3.88 -15.26 -9.71
CA LYS A 61 2.77 -15.61 -8.82
C LYS A 61 3.14 -16.65 -7.76
N THR A 62 4.42 -16.70 -7.40
CA THR A 62 4.99 -17.56 -6.36
C THR A 62 5.22 -16.77 -5.08
N ARG A 63 5.17 -17.47 -3.94
CA ARG A 63 5.52 -16.91 -2.62
C ARG A 63 7.01 -17.10 -2.35
N GLY A 64 7.59 -16.19 -1.56
CA GLY A 64 9.01 -16.23 -1.21
C GLY A 64 9.93 -16.14 -2.44
N ILE A 65 11.20 -16.47 -2.23
CA ILE A 65 12.18 -16.70 -3.29
C ILE A 65 12.38 -18.20 -3.38
N GLY A 66 12.04 -18.80 -4.51
CA GLY A 66 12.19 -20.24 -4.74
C GLY A 66 13.65 -20.64 -4.93
N ASP A 67 13.96 -21.94 -4.75
CA ASP A 67 15.34 -22.43 -4.88
C ASP A 67 15.91 -22.20 -6.30
N ASP A 68 15.10 -22.35 -7.34
CA ASP A 68 15.51 -22.17 -8.75
C ASP A 68 15.82 -20.71 -9.14
N GLU A 69 15.31 -19.74 -8.38
CA GLU A 69 15.46 -18.30 -8.64
C GLU A 69 16.30 -17.58 -7.59
N ARG A 70 16.78 -18.31 -6.59
CA ARG A 70 17.55 -17.79 -5.44
C ARG A 70 18.85 -17.14 -5.89
N ASP A 71 19.62 -17.82 -6.74
CA ASP A 71 20.90 -17.31 -7.22
C ASP A 71 20.69 -16.02 -8.03
N ALA A 72 19.70 -16.00 -8.91
CA ALA A 72 19.34 -14.82 -9.69
C ALA A 72 18.89 -13.65 -8.79
N TYR A 73 18.16 -13.93 -7.72
CA TYR A 73 17.74 -12.93 -6.73
C TYR A 73 18.94 -12.28 -6.03
N PHE A 74 19.88 -13.08 -5.50
CA PHE A 74 21.05 -12.54 -4.81
C PHE A 74 22.03 -11.84 -5.77
N GLN A 75 22.26 -12.41 -6.95
CA GLN A 75 23.08 -11.76 -7.98
C GLN A 75 22.49 -10.41 -8.40
N LEU A 76 21.16 -10.31 -8.50
CA LEU A 76 20.52 -9.05 -8.86
C LEU A 76 20.61 -8.03 -7.71
N LEU A 77 20.48 -8.46 -6.46
CA LEU A 77 20.71 -7.58 -5.30
C LEU A 77 22.13 -7.01 -5.28
N ASP A 78 23.13 -7.84 -5.56
CA ASP A 78 24.54 -7.43 -5.59
C ASP A 78 24.85 -6.55 -6.80
N TYR A 79 24.33 -6.91 -7.97
CA TYR A 79 24.45 -6.13 -9.20
C TYR A 79 23.88 -4.72 -9.02
N VAL A 80 22.68 -4.63 -8.45
CA VAL A 80 22.01 -3.34 -8.21
C VAL A 80 22.74 -2.52 -7.15
N ALA A 81 23.32 -3.16 -6.13
CA ALA A 81 24.13 -2.49 -5.13
C ALA A 81 25.41 -1.86 -5.72
N ALA A 82 26.04 -2.52 -6.70
CA ALA A 82 27.27 -2.06 -7.34
C ALA A 82 27.06 -0.99 -8.43
N GLY A 83 25.84 -0.84 -8.96
CA GLY A 83 25.55 0.04 -10.08
C GLY A 83 25.48 1.55 -9.75
N ASP A 84 25.58 2.39 -10.79
CA ASP A 84 25.35 3.84 -10.69
C ASP A 84 23.85 4.15 -10.73
N TYR A 85 23.30 4.58 -9.59
CA TYR A 85 21.89 4.93 -9.46
C TYR A 85 21.40 5.96 -10.47
N LYS A 86 22.21 6.97 -10.81
CA LYS A 86 21.79 8.01 -11.77
C LYS A 86 21.65 7.46 -13.17
N GLN A 87 22.53 6.53 -13.55
CA GLN A 87 22.40 5.83 -14.82
C GLN A 87 21.18 4.92 -14.81
N GLN A 88 20.92 4.22 -13.70
CA GLN A 88 19.69 3.42 -13.56
C GLN A 88 18.44 4.29 -13.73
N GLN A 89 18.38 5.47 -13.10
CA GLN A 89 17.27 6.42 -13.27
C GLN A 89 17.07 6.83 -14.74
N ALA A 90 18.14 7.21 -15.44
CA ALA A 90 18.07 7.62 -16.83
C ALA A 90 17.61 6.48 -17.77
N VAL A 91 18.01 5.24 -17.50
CA VAL A 91 17.53 4.06 -18.23
C VAL A 91 16.07 3.79 -17.91
N ALA A 92 15.67 3.88 -16.64
CA ALA A 92 14.30 3.65 -16.18
C ALA A 92 13.32 4.63 -16.84
N GLU A 93 13.68 5.90 -16.97
CA GLU A 93 12.86 6.93 -17.66
C GLU A 93 12.66 6.58 -19.14
N LYS A 94 13.72 6.15 -19.84
CA LYS A 94 13.62 5.69 -21.24
C LYS A 94 12.73 4.46 -21.36
N ASN A 95 12.91 3.49 -20.46
CA ASN A 95 12.09 2.28 -20.41
C ASN A 95 10.62 2.62 -20.20
N LEU A 96 10.29 3.52 -19.27
CA LEU A 96 8.92 3.96 -19.02
C LEU A 96 8.27 4.54 -20.29
N ALA A 97 8.98 5.43 -21.00
CA ALA A 97 8.49 6.00 -22.25
C ALA A 97 8.26 4.91 -23.33
N ASN A 98 9.17 3.93 -23.42
CA ASN A 98 9.04 2.82 -24.35
C ASN A 98 7.82 1.94 -24.02
N PHE A 99 7.60 1.62 -22.75
CA PHE A 99 6.44 0.83 -22.32
C PHE A 99 5.12 1.57 -22.60
N GLU A 100 5.07 2.86 -22.29
CA GLU A 100 3.89 3.69 -22.57
C GLU A 100 3.59 3.76 -24.07
N GLN A 101 4.62 3.93 -24.90
CA GLN A 101 4.48 3.93 -26.36
C GLN A 101 3.97 2.58 -26.87
N GLN A 102 4.59 1.47 -26.44
CA GLN A 102 4.16 0.11 -26.81
C GLN A 102 2.70 -0.15 -26.39
N PHE A 103 2.29 0.33 -25.23
CA PHE A 103 0.90 0.22 -24.77
C PHE A 103 -0.07 0.94 -25.72
N TYR A 104 0.22 2.18 -26.12
CA TYR A 104 -0.65 2.92 -27.04
C TYR A 104 -0.66 2.32 -28.44
N ASP A 105 0.47 1.81 -28.92
CA ASP A 105 0.53 1.11 -30.21
C ASP A 105 -0.33 -0.16 -30.19
N ASN A 106 -0.23 -0.97 -29.13
CA ASN A 106 -1.08 -2.14 -28.93
C ASN A 106 -2.56 -1.78 -28.81
N GLN A 107 -2.89 -0.68 -28.10
CA GLN A 107 -4.26 -0.20 -27.99
C GLN A 107 -4.79 0.27 -29.35
N LYS A 108 -3.99 0.97 -30.15
CA LYS A 108 -4.37 1.41 -31.50
C LYS A 108 -4.68 0.20 -32.37
N LEU A 109 -3.83 -0.82 -32.36
CA LEU A 109 -4.07 -2.08 -33.09
C LEU A 109 -5.36 -2.79 -32.64
N ALA A 110 -5.71 -2.68 -31.35
CA ALA A 110 -6.97 -3.22 -30.83
C ALA A 110 -8.19 -2.40 -31.31
N LEU A 111 -8.10 -1.07 -31.32
CA LEU A 111 -9.16 -0.17 -31.79
C LEU A 111 -9.36 -0.21 -33.31
N ASP A 112 -8.31 -0.50 -34.08
CA ASP A 112 -8.43 -0.73 -35.52
C ASP A 112 -9.28 -1.97 -35.82
N LYS A 113 -9.25 -2.98 -34.93
CA LYS A 113 -10.09 -4.18 -35.00
C LYS A 113 -11.49 -3.95 -34.46
N ASP A 114 -11.63 -3.13 -33.42
CA ASP A 114 -12.92 -2.72 -32.82
C ASP A 114 -12.94 -1.22 -32.49
N PRO A 115 -13.43 -0.35 -33.42
CA PRO A 115 -13.42 1.10 -33.23
C PRO A 115 -14.27 1.60 -32.06
N ASN A 116 -15.23 0.79 -31.60
CA ASN A 116 -16.10 1.09 -30.47
C ASN A 116 -15.56 0.54 -29.15
N GLY A 117 -14.38 -0.09 -29.18
CA GLY A 117 -13.73 -0.64 -28.01
C GLY A 117 -13.37 0.41 -26.95
N PRO A 118 -13.20 -0.01 -25.69
CA PRO A 118 -12.82 0.88 -24.60
C PRO A 118 -11.41 1.46 -24.81
N ARG A 119 -11.25 2.74 -24.48
CA ARG A 119 -9.95 3.43 -24.45
C ARG A 119 -9.44 3.48 -23.02
N TYR A 120 -8.30 2.84 -22.78
CA TYR A 120 -7.65 2.84 -21.48
C TYR A 120 -6.48 3.83 -21.48
N ARG A 121 -6.26 4.51 -20.35
CA ARG A 121 -5.00 5.22 -20.13
C ARG A 121 -3.93 4.23 -19.70
N PHE A 122 -2.67 4.53 -20.02
CA PHE A 122 -1.56 3.73 -19.54
C PHE A 122 -1.55 3.70 -18.01
N SER A 123 -1.47 2.50 -17.45
CA SER A 123 -1.17 2.25 -16.05
C SER A 123 -0.05 1.25 -16.01
N LEU A 124 1.09 1.71 -15.51
CA LEU A 124 2.30 0.91 -15.37
C LEU A 124 2.03 -0.32 -14.49
N TYR A 125 1.30 -0.16 -13.38
CA TYR A 125 0.90 -1.26 -12.51
C TYR A 125 0.09 -2.31 -13.25
N ALA A 126 -0.98 -1.89 -13.96
CA ALA A 126 -1.86 -2.82 -14.66
C ALA A 126 -1.17 -3.51 -15.85
N ASP A 127 -0.25 -2.81 -16.53
CA ASP A 127 0.48 -3.38 -17.66
C ASP A 127 1.49 -4.43 -17.20
N MET A 128 2.23 -4.17 -16.11
CA MET A 128 3.13 -5.18 -15.50
C MET A 128 2.41 -6.47 -15.11
N LEU A 129 1.20 -6.36 -14.56
CA LEU A 129 0.43 -7.56 -14.18
C LEU A 129 0.00 -8.38 -15.40
N LYS A 130 -0.24 -7.73 -16.53
CA LYS A 130 -0.67 -8.39 -17.78
C LYS A 130 0.53 -8.96 -18.55
N ASN A 131 1.63 -8.22 -18.57
CA ASN A 131 2.79 -8.48 -19.43
C ASN A 131 4.09 -8.67 -18.61
N PRO A 132 4.13 -9.48 -17.54
CA PRO A 132 5.29 -9.51 -16.61
C PRO A 132 6.60 -9.90 -17.29
N GLN A 133 6.54 -10.70 -18.35
CA GLN A 133 7.73 -11.11 -19.12
C GLN A 133 8.37 -9.95 -19.90
N ALA A 134 7.59 -8.94 -20.32
CA ALA A 134 8.14 -7.75 -20.98
C ALA A 134 8.88 -6.83 -20.00
N TYR A 135 8.57 -6.93 -18.70
CA TYR A 135 9.19 -6.13 -17.64
C TYR A 135 10.34 -6.86 -16.93
N ARG A 136 10.45 -8.19 -17.05
CA ARG A 136 11.47 -8.99 -16.38
C ARG A 136 12.87 -8.47 -16.67
N GLY A 137 13.60 -8.08 -15.61
CA GLY A 137 14.94 -7.53 -15.73
C GLY A 137 15.00 -6.11 -16.31
N GLN A 138 13.87 -5.42 -16.44
CA GLN A 138 13.82 -4.03 -16.89
C GLN A 138 13.78 -3.09 -15.70
N LEU A 139 14.53 -2.00 -15.82
CA LEU A 139 14.48 -0.88 -14.88
C LEU A 139 13.19 -0.11 -15.03
N VAL A 140 12.57 0.21 -13.90
CA VAL A 140 11.33 0.97 -13.84
C VAL A 140 11.41 2.03 -12.73
N PRO A 141 11.01 3.29 -13.02
CA PRO A 141 10.90 4.32 -12.02
C PRO A 141 9.49 4.27 -11.39
N LEU A 142 9.44 4.35 -10.06
CA LEU A 142 8.22 4.41 -9.28
C LEU A 142 8.28 5.62 -8.33
N GLN A 143 7.18 6.34 -8.22
CA GLN A 143 7.00 7.39 -7.24
C GLN A 143 5.65 7.23 -6.55
N GLY A 144 5.63 7.39 -5.23
CA GLY A 144 4.43 7.22 -4.45
C GLY A 144 4.68 7.34 -2.97
N HIS A 145 3.92 6.60 -2.18
CA HIS A 145 4.06 6.58 -0.74
C HIS A 145 4.26 5.16 -0.23
N VAL A 146 5.16 4.98 0.73
CA VAL A 146 5.31 3.71 1.43
C VAL A 146 4.38 3.64 2.63
N ARG A 147 3.80 2.46 2.86
CA ARG A 147 2.96 2.19 4.04
C ARG A 147 3.61 1.29 5.07
N ARG A 148 4.62 0.54 4.63
CA ARG A 148 5.34 -0.42 5.46
C ARG A 148 6.77 -0.50 4.97
N VAL A 149 7.73 -0.45 5.88
CA VAL A 149 9.16 -0.66 5.61
C VAL A 149 9.69 -1.57 6.70
N GLU A 150 10.16 -2.74 6.31
CA GLU A 150 10.66 -3.77 7.22
C GLU A 150 12.08 -4.13 6.91
N GLU A 151 12.85 -4.36 7.97
CA GLU A 151 14.18 -4.90 7.89
C GLU A 151 14.12 -6.41 7.75
N MET A 152 14.83 -6.95 6.77
CA MET A 152 14.86 -8.37 6.46
C MET A 152 16.31 -8.85 6.44
N PRO A 153 16.68 -9.84 7.27
CA PRO A 153 17.99 -10.47 7.17
C PRO A 153 18.06 -11.23 5.85
N ILE A 154 19.20 -11.11 5.17
CA ILE A 154 19.50 -11.85 3.96
C ILE A 154 20.38 -13.03 4.35
N ILE A 155 19.79 -14.22 4.36
CA ILE A 155 20.48 -15.45 4.73
C ILE A 155 20.44 -16.39 3.53
N ASP A 156 21.61 -16.89 3.13
CA ASP A 156 21.71 -17.97 2.14
C ASP A 156 22.29 -19.22 2.79
N GLY A 157 21.40 -20.17 3.12
CA GLY A 157 21.77 -21.34 3.91
C GLY A 157 22.25 -20.95 5.30
N ASP A 158 23.54 -21.15 5.57
CA ASP A 158 24.21 -20.76 6.82
C ASP A 158 25.01 -19.45 6.69
N VAL A 159 24.98 -18.79 5.52
CA VAL A 159 25.74 -17.57 5.24
C VAL A 159 24.87 -16.34 5.49
N ASP A 160 25.34 -15.46 6.37
CA ASP A 160 24.75 -14.12 6.58
C ASP A 160 25.26 -13.15 5.51
N LEU A 161 24.36 -12.71 4.63
CA LEU A 161 24.60 -11.75 3.55
C LEU A 161 24.16 -10.33 3.94
N GLY A 162 23.98 -10.09 5.23
CA GLY A 162 23.61 -8.81 5.82
C GLY A 162 22.11 -8.57 5.78
N VAL A 163 21.72 -7.33 5.50
CA VAL A 163 20.35 -6.85 5.64
C VAL A 163 19.85 -6.24 4.34
N ALA A 164 18.58 -6.47 4.02
CA ALA A 164 17.80 -5.72 3.05
C ALA A 164 16.58 -5.11 3.73
N PHE A 165 15.92 -4.21 3.01
CA PHE A 165 14.66 -3.62 3.41
C PHE A 165 13.59 -4.00 2.41
N GLN A 166 12.45 -4.45 2.93
CA GLN A 166 11.25 -4.68 2.16
C GLN A 166 10.26 -3.53 2.40
N ALA A 167 9.91 -2.79 1.36
CA ALA A 167 8.95 -1.70 1.42
C ALA A 167 7.70 -1.99 0.58
N TYR A 168 6.54 -1.58 1.10
CA TYR A 168 5.26 -1.64 0.42
C TYR A 168 4.94 -0.25 -0.12
N LEU A 169 5.22 -0.03 -1.40
CA LEU A 169 5.06 1.25 -2.09
C LEU A 169 3.74 1.30 -2.84
N PHE A 170 3.00 2.39 -2.71
CA PHE A 170 1.73 2.61 -3.38
C PHE A 170 1.84 3.83 -4.29
N THR A 171 1.59 3.63 -5.58
CA THR A 171 1.54 4.69 -6.59
C THR A 171 0.11 5.15 -6.80
N GLU A 172 -0.08 6.23 -7.54
CA GLU A 172 -1.41 6.71 -7.92
C GLU A 172 -2.19 5.65 -8.72
N ASP A 173 -1.52 4.93 -9.62
CA ASP A 173 -2.15 3.95 -10.50
C ASP A 173 -2.36 2.56 -9.86
N SER A 174 -1.62 2.22 -8.80
CA SER A 174 -1.77 0.95 -8.07
C SER A 174 -2.89 0.97 -7.01
N ARG A 175 -3.33 2.17 -6.60
CA ARG A 175 -4.39 2.44 -5.62
C ARG A 175 -4.13 1.76 -4.26
N THR A 176 -4.81 0.65 -4.00
CA THR A 176 -4.75 -0.12 -2.75
C THR A 176 -3.85 -1.35 -2.85
N HIS A 177 -3.13 -1.51 -3.97
CA HIS A 177 -2.21 -2.61 -4.18
C HIS A 177 -0.76 -2.09 -4.14
N PRO A 178 0.13 -2.76 -3.41
CA PRO A 178 1.51 -2.33 -3.31
C PRO A 178 2.31 -2.80 -4.52
N TYR A 179 3.39 -2.08 -4.79
CA TYR A 179 4.64 -2.64 -5.28
C TYR A 179 5.44 -3.13 -4.07
N ILE A 180 6.02 -4.33 -4.19
CA ILE A 180 6.96 -4.85 -3.19
C ILE A 180 8.35 -4.43 -3.65
N ILE A 181 9.00 -3.58 -2.86
CA ILE A 181 10.35 -3.11 -3.13
C ILE A 181 11.29 -3.83 -2.18
N VAL A 182 12.27 -4.55 -2.71
CA VAL A 182 13.43 -5.01 -1.93
C VAL A 182 14.60 -4.11 -2.28
N CYS A 183 15.22 -3.51 -1.27
CA CYS A 183 16.40 -2.66 -1.47
C CYS A 183 17.47 -2.86 -0.41
N ARG A 184 18.71 -2.49 -0.75
CA ARG A 184 19.86 -2.65 0.17
C ARG A 184 19.93 -1.50 1.17
N GLU A 185 19.50 -0.31 0.75
CA GLU A 185 19.66 0.91 1.55
C GLU A 185 18.35 1.69 1.67
N VAL A 186 18.09 2.17 2.89
CA VAL A 186 17.03 3.12 3.19
C VAL A 186 17.67 4.36 3.79
N PRO A 187 17.27 5.59 3.39
CA PRO A 187 17.86 6.82 3.91
C PRO A 187 17.84 6.89 5.44
N PRO A 188 18.91 7.41 6.07
CA PRO A 188 18.96 7.55 7.52
C PRO A 188 17.85 8.47 8.02
N GLY A 189 17.19 8.08 9.11
CA GLY A 189 16.10 8.84 9.71
C GLY A 189 14.71 8.57 9.11
N MET A 190 14.60 7.81 8.02
CA MET A 190 13.31 7.44 7.45
C MET A 190 12.54 6.53 8.44
N PRO A 191 11.27 6.83 8.75
CA PRO A 191 10.42 5.98 9.59
C PRO A 191 10.31 4.55 9.03
N ARG A 192 10.29 3.57 9.93
CA ARG A 192 10.18 2.13 9.62
C ARG A 192 9.05 1.49 10.43
N GLY A 193 8.59 0.32 10.01
CA GLY A 193 7.50 -0.43 10.62
C GLY A 193 6.27 -0.55 9.70
N GLY A 194 5.14 -0.98 10.28
CA GLY A 194 3.90 -1.29 9.56
C GLY A 194 2.91 -0.13 9.38
N ASP A 195 3.19 1.03 9.95
CA ASP A 195 2.36 2.24 9.87
C ASP A 195 3.23 3.45 9.52
N VAL A 196 3.82 3.38 8.32
CA VAL A 196 4.63 4.46 7.75
C VAL A 196 3.76 5.19 6.74
N LEU A 197 3.96 6.50 6.54
CA LEU A 197 3.28 7.21 5.46
C LEU A 197 4.18 8.31 4.89
N GLU A 198 5.21 7.87 4.17
CA GLU A 198 6.26 8.73 3.63
C GLU A 198 6.22 8.73 2.10
N GLU A 199 6.49 9.90 1.52
CA GLU A 199 6.63 10.04 0.08
C GLU A 199 8.03 9.60 -0.36
N VAL A 200 8.08 8.76 -1.38
CA VAL A 200 9.33 8.17 -1.87
C VAL A 200 9.34 8.04 -3.38
N ALA A 201 10.55 8.00 -3.93
CA ALA A 201 10.82 7.52 -5.28
C ALA A 201 11.79 6.32 -5.22
N VAL A 202 11.63 5.40 -6.16
CA VAL A 202 12.44 4.20 -6.29
C VAL A 202 12.68 3.91 -7.76
N THR A 203 13.93 3.62 -8.11
CA THR A 203 14.26 2.98 -9.38
C THR A 203 14.73 1.56 -9.11
N GLY A 204 14.05 0.59 -9.73
CA GLY A 204 14.32 -0.83 -9.48
C GLY A 204 14.08 -1.69 -10.71
N TYR A 205 14.75 -2.84 -10.73
CA TYR A 205 14.54 -3.89 -11.70
C TYR A 205 13.29 -4.67 -11.34
N PHE A 206 12.34 -4.80 -12.27
CA PHE A 206 11.22 -5.71 -12.06
C PHE A 206 11.74 -7.15 -12.05
N PHE A 207 11.54 -7.81 -10.91
CA PHE A 207 11.99 -9.17 -10.69
C PHE A 207 10.89 -10.17 -11.03
N LYS A 208 9.70 -10.07 -10.43
CA LYS A 208 8.58 -10.98 -10.70
C LYS A 208 7.25 -10.44 -10.18
N LEU A 209 6.16 -11.12 -10.53
CA LEU A 209 4.91 -11.02 -9.79
C LEU A 209 5.00 -11.87 -8.52
N TYR A 210 4.97 -11.22 -7.37
CA TYR A 210 5.10 -11.84 -6.06
C TYR A 210 3.74 -12.08 -5.42
N ALA A 211 3.50 -13.30 -4.93
CA ALA A 211 2.34 -13.62 -4.11
C ALA A 211 2.66 -13.31 -2.64
N TYR A 212 1.84 -12.46 -2.02
CA TYR A 212 1.98 -12.08 -0.61
C TYR A 212 0.67 -12.31 0.15
N ASP A 213 0.79 -12.52 1.46
CA ASP A 213 -0.34 -12.67 2.35
C ASP A 213 -0.83 -11.29 2.78
N ALA A 214 -2.01 -10.88 2.28
CA ALA A 214 -2.75 -9.76 2.83
C ALA A 214 -3.62 -10.22 4.02
N GLN A 215 -4.25 -9.28 4.72
CA GLN A 215 -5.09 -9.60 5.88
C GLN A 215 -6.28 -10.51 5.54
N ASP A 216 -6.79 -10.40 4.32
CA ASP A 216 -7.99 -11.09 3.85
C ASP A 216 -7.68 -12.30 2.96
N ALA A 217 -6.74 -12.15 2.04
CA ALA A 217 -6.42 -13.16 1.04
C ALA A 217 -4.98 -13.06 0.53
N VAL A 218 -4.55 -14.10 -0.19
CA VAL A 218 -3.31 -14.04 -0.97
C VAL A 218 -3.52 -13.10 -2.15
N ARG A 219 -2.63 -12.13 -2.30
CA ARG A 219 -2.67 -11.15 -3.39
C ARG A 219 -1.37 -11.18 -4.18
N ILE A 220 -1.42 -10.62 -5.38
CA ILE A 220 -0.27 -10.52 -6.28
C ILE A 220 0.16 -9.06 -6.36
N ALA A 221 1.46 -8.81 -6.31
CA ALA A 221 2.06 -7.50 -6.49
C ALA A 221 3.35 -7.63 -7.33
N PRO A 222 3.68 -6.63 -8.16
CA PRO A 222 5.03 -6.53 -8.74
C PRO A 222 6.08 -6.45 -7.64
N LEU A 223 7.14 -7.26 -7.75
CA LEU A 223 8.33 -7.18 -6.90
C LEU A 223 9.47 -6.57 -7.70
N LEU A 224 10.05 -5.50 -7.16
CA LEU A 224 11.21 -4.83 -7.73
C LEU A 224 12.40 -4.94 -6.78
N ILE A 225 13.58 -5.12 -7.35
CA ILE A 225 14.85 -5.08 -6.65
C ILE A 225 15.54 -3.76 -6.99
N ALA A 226 15.80 -2.95 -5.98
CA ALA A 226 16.30 -1.58 -6.10
C ALA A 226 17.55 -1.39 -5.25
N GLN A 227 18.36 -0.39 -5.58
CA GLN A 227 19.57 -0.08 -4.81
C GLN A 227 19.18 0.57 -3.49
N ARG A 228 18.37 1.63 -3.60
CA ARG A 228 17.94 2.47 -2.49
C ARG A 228 16.55 3.04 -2.71
N ILE A 229 15.98 3.56 -1.63
CA ILE A 229 14.79 4.42 -1.66
C ILE A 229 15.23 5.89 -1.59
N GLU A 230 14.64 6.75 -2.41
CA GLU A 230 14.74 8.20 -2.26
C GLU A 230 13.57 8.69 -1.41
N TRP A 231 13.87 9.26 -0.25
CA TRP A 231 12.87 9.70 0.72
C TRP A 231 12.65 11.21 0.65
N PHE A 232 11.38 11.61 0.54
CA PHE A 232 10.93 13.00 0.62
C PHE A 232 10.12 13.15 1.91
N PRO A 233 10.72 13.68 3.00
CA PRO A 233 10.06 13.78 4.28
C PRO A 233 8.75 14.55 4.18
N ARG A 234 7.66 13.94 4.64
CA ARG A 234 6.38 14.64 4.71
C ARG A 234 6.51 15.83 5.66
N GLN A 235 6.30 17.03 5.15
CA GLN A 235 6.10 18.20 6.00
C GLN A 235 4.71 18.07 6.61
N GLU A 236 4.62 17.80 7.92
CA GLU A 236 3.34 17.91 8.60
C GLU A 236 2.81 19.34 8.41
N PRO A 237 1.57 19.53 7.92
CA PRO A 237 1.02 20.86 7.81
C PRO A 237 1.00 21.48 9.20
N ALA A 238 1.73 22.59 9.36
CA ALA A 238 1.75 23.31 10.62
C ALA A 238 0.30 23.58 11.06
N PRO A 239 -0.06 23.36 12.33
CA PRO A 239 -1.42 23.58 12.79
C PRO A 239 -1.83 25.02 12.48
N VAL A 240 -2.83 25.17 11.60
CA VAL A 240 -3.32 26.46 11.07
C VAL A 240 -3.82 27.38 12.20
N ILE A 241 -4.18 26.78 13.34
CA ILE A 241 -4.57 27.45 14.56
C ILE A 241 -3.67 26.95 15.68
N SER A 242 -2.87 27.84 16.27
CA SER A 242 -2.06 27.49 17.45
C SER A 242 -2.97 26.92 18.56
N PRO A 243 -2.52 25.93 19.36
CA PRO A 243 -3.31 25.36 20.46
C PRO A 243 -3.90 26.39 21.42
N PHE A 244 -3.20 27.52 21.60
CA PHE A 244 -3.66 28.65 22.40
C PHE A 244 -4.98 29.24 21.88
N TRP A 245 -5.05 29.61 20.60
CA TRP A 245 -6.27 30.17 20.00
C TRP A 245 -7.43 29.17 19.99
N GLY A 246 -7.15 27.87 19.80
CA GLY A 246 -8.17 26.83 19.94
C GLY A 246 -8.82 26.80 21.33
N SER A 247 -8.00 26.91 22.39
CA SER A 247 -8.48 26.95 23.77
C SER A 247 -9.29 28.22 24.08
N VAL A 248 -8.89 29.37 23.51
CA VAL A 248 -9.60 30.65 23.68
C VAL A 248 -10.99 30.58 23.05
N VAL A 249 -11.10 30.08 21.82
CA VAL A 249 -12.40 29.95 21.12
C VAL A 249 -13.33 28.99 21.86
N ALA A 250 -12.81 27.83 22.30
CA ALA A 250 -13.60 26.85 23.05
C ALA A 250 -14.10 27.43 24.38
N THR A 251 -13.26 28.18 25.10
CA THR A 251 -13.62 28.84 26.36
C THR A 251 -14.68 29.91 26.14
N VAL A 252 -14.52 30.75 25.11
CA VAL A 252 -15.52 31.79 24.77
C VAL A 252 -16.85 31.15 24.39
N ALA A 253 -16.84 30.09 23.58
CA ALA A 253 -18.06 29.37 23.20
C ALA A 253 -18.77 28.77 24.43
N LEU A 254 -18.00 28.19 25.37
CA LEU A 254 -18.54 27.66 26.62
C LEU A 254 -19.16 28.77 27.49
N LEU A 255 -18.50 29.92 27.61
CA LEU A 255 -19.03 31.07 28.36
C LEU A 255 -20.32 31.62 27.73
N ILE A 256 -20.37 31.69 26.39
CA ILE A 256 -21.59 32.10 25.67
C ILE A 256 -22.72 31.11 25.94
N LEU A 257 -22.45 29.79 25.91
CA LEU A 257 -23.43 28.75 26.21
C LEU A 257 -23.95 28.88 27.65
N ILE A 258 -23.06 29.05 28.63
CA ILE A 258 -23.42 29.23 30.04
C ILE A 258 -24.28 30.48 30.20
N ALA A 259 -23.89 31.61 29.61
CA ALA A 259 -24.65 32.85 29.66
C ALA A 259 -26.03 32.72 29.02
N PHE A 260 -26.14 31.97 27.91
CA PHE A 260 -27.40 31.69 27.24
C PHE A 260 -28.34 30.85 28.11
N LEU A 261 -27.84 29.77 28.71
CA LEU A 261 -28.60 28.92 29.64
C LEU A 261 -29.02 29.67 30.91
N TRP A 262 -28.16 30.54 31.44
CA TRP A 262 -28.50 31.44 32.55
C TRP A 262 -29.64 32.40 32.17
N ARG A 263 -29.61 32.97 30.98
CA ARG A 263 -30.65 33.89 30.50
C ARG A 263 -32.02 33.20 30.35
N ILE A 264 -32.02 31.95 29.90
CA ILE A 264 -33.24 31.13 29.81
C ILE A 264 -33.78 30.81 31.20
N SER A 265 -32.94 30.30 32.10
CA SER A 265 -33.36 29.89 33.45
C SER A 265 -33.78 31.06 34.35
N ALA A 266 -33.17 32.24 34.19
CA ALA A 266 -33.57 33.45 34.90
C ALA A 266 -34.99 33.93 34.51
N LYS A 267 -35.43 33.64 33.29
CA LYS A 267 -36.80 33.94 32.82
C LYS A 267 -37.84 33.06 33.51
N ASP A 268 -37.48 31.81 33.81
CA ASP A 268 -38.36 30.81 34.41
C ASP A 268 -38.57 31.00 35.94
N ARG A 269 -37.59 31.62 36.62
CA ARG A 269 -37.71 31.97 38.06
C ARG A 269 -38.85 32.96 38.34
N ARG A 270 -39.17 33.86 37.40
CA ARG A 270 -40.25 34.85 37.55
C ARG A 270 -41.64 34.19 37.51
N ILE A 271 -41.84 33.26 36.58
CA ILE A 271 -43.10 32.52 36.43
C ILE A 271 -43.34 31.61 37.65
N ARG A 272 -42.29 31.04 38.22
CA ARG A 272 -42.40 30.17 39.41
C ARG A 272 -42.84 30.94 40.66
N GLN A 273 -42.36 32.18 40.83
CA GLN A 273 -42.80 33.04 41.95
C GLN A 273 -44.25 33.49 41.81
N GLU A 274 -44.71 33.77 40.59
CA GLU A 274 -46.11 34.12 40.33
C GLU A 274 -47.07 32.95 40.63
N ARG A 275 -46.68 31.71 40.31
CA ARG A 275 -47.48 30.52 40.68
C ARG A 275 -47.53 30.28 42.19
N LEU A 276 -46.41 30.43 42.89
CA LEU A 276 -46.37 30.25 44.36
C LEU A 276 -47.17 31.33 45.09
N ARG A 277 -47.17 32.57 44.60
CA ARG A 277 -48.04 33.64 45.13
C ARG A 277 -49.51 33.32 44.95
N LYS A 278 -49.94 32.88 43.76
CA LYS A 278 -51.33 32.46 43.52
C LYS A 278 -51.76 31.30 44.43
N MET A 279 -50.88 30.32 44.66
CA MET A 279 -51.16 29.21 45.58
C MET A 279 -51.25 29.64 47.05
N THR A 280 -50.61 30.76 47.43
CA THR A 280 -50.66 31.30 48.79
C THR A 280 -51.92 32.17 48.99
N ASP A 281 -52.35 32.91 47.95
CA ASP A 281 -53.58 33.71 47.99
C ASP A 281 -54.85 32.84 47.95
N ASP A 282 -54.82 31.68 47.28
CA ASP A 282 -55.94 30.72 47.22
C ASP A 282 -56.02 29.77 48.44
N ALA A 283 -55.07 29.85 49.38
CA ALA A 283 -55.09 29.05 50.59
C ALA A 283 -56.08 29.63 51.60
N THR A 284 -57.32 29.14 51.60
CA THR A 284 -58.29 29.45 52.66
C THR A 284 -57.80 28.87 54.00
N PRO A 285 -57.79 29.66 55.10
CA PRO A 285 -57.39 29.17 56.40
C PRO A 285 -58.29 28.01 56.84
N PHE A 286 -57.67 26.92 57.27
CA PHE A 286 -58.38 25.77 57.81
C PHE A 286 -59.09 26.17 59.11
N SER A 287 -60.43 26.26 59.08
CA SER A 287 -61.26 26.40 60.27
C SER A 287 -61.63 25.01 60.80
N PRO A 288 -61.21 24.62 62.03
CA PRO A 288 -61.64 23.37 62.63
C PRO A 288 -63.14 23.41 62.96
N PRO A 289 -63.85 22.27 62.89
CA PRO A 289 -65.28 22.21 63.18
C PRO A 289 -65.55 22.52 64.66
N GLU A 290 -66.51 23.39 64.92
CA GLU A 290 -67.01 23.66 66.28
C GLU A 290 -67.71 22.41 66.84
N SER A 291 -67.37 22.07 68.09
CA SER A 291 -67.87 20.91 68.85
C SER A 291 -69.21 21.16 69.51
#